data_AF-A0AAW0YEU7-F1
#
_entry.id   AF-A0AAW0YEU7-F1
#
_cell.length_a   1.000
_cell.length_b   1.000
_cell.length_c   1.000
_cell.angle_alpha   90.00
_cell.angle_beta   90.00
_cell.angle_gamma   90.00
#
_symmetry.space_group_name_H-M   'P 1'
#
loop_
_entity.id
_entity.type
_entity.pdbx_description
1 polymer ?
#
loop_
_entity_poly.entity_id
_entity_poly.type
_entity_poly.pdbx_seq_one_letter_code
_entity_poly.pdbx_strand_id
1 'polypeptide(L)'
;MLPFSKDNKQQVERKRHIGNDIVNIVFLDGSVEDMANFSPSFIKSQFTHVFALVSYLPEEDAYRLQVYSEETVPLFGPSLPCPPLFYNQEEFREFLLVKLINGEKATFNTPIFSQKRERTLDMLIKDLYQEHINDNRGTMLNRR
;
A
#
# COMPACT_ATOMS: atom_id res chain seq x y z
N MET A 1 -3.39 -11.64 -14.02
CA MET A 1 -4.63 -11.70 -13.19
C MET A 1 -4.57 -12.92 -12.30
N LEU A 2 -5.01 -12.81 -11.04
CA LEU A 2 -4.98 -13.92 -10.07
C LEU A 2 -5.98 -15.03 -10.44
N PRO A 3 -5.66 -16.31 -10.19
CA PRO A 3 -6.49 -17.44 -10.60
C PRO A 3 -7.87 -17.44 -9.91
N PHE A 4 -8.90 -17.90 -10.62
CA PHE A 4 -10.26 -18.07 -10.09
C PHE A 4 -10.47 -19.53 -9.67
N SER A 5 -11.04 -19.74 -8.50
CA SER A 5 -11.41 -21.08 -8.05
C SER A 5 -12.94 -21.19 -7.94
N LYS A 6 -13.56 -22.04 -8.76
CA LYS A 6 -15.02 -22.26 -8.76
C LYS A 6 -15.52 -22.83 -7.44
N ASP A 7 -14.71 -23.66 -6.80
CA ASP A 7 -15.08 -24.38 -5.57
C ASP A 7 -14.82 -23.56 -4.30
N ASN A 8 -14.14 -22.42 -4.43
CA ASN A 8 -13.84 -21.53 -3.32
C ASN A 8 -14.63 -20.23 -3.43
N LYS A 9 -15.86 -20.20 -2.89
CA LYS A 9 -16.71 -19.00 -2.88
C LYS A 9 -16.01 -17.77 -2.29
N GLN A 10 -15.12 -17.96 -1.32
CA GLN A 10 -14.40 -16.84 -0.70
C GLN A 10 -13.18 -16.36 -1.50
N GLN A 11 -12.75 -17.08 -2.53
CA GLN A 11 -11.54 -16.77 -3.32
C GLN A 11 -10.31 -16.52 -2.43
N VAL A 12 -10.06 -17.41 -1.47
CA VAL A 12 -9.03 -17.23 -0.41
C VAL A 12 -7.66 -16.90 -0.99
N GLU A 13 -7.24 -17.54 -2.09
CA GLU A 13 -5.93 -17.24 -2.71
C GLU A 13 -5.86 -15.81 -3.25
N ARG A 14 -6.94 -15.29 -3.84
CA ARG A 14 -6.99 -13.88 -4.27
C ARG A 14 -6.95 -12.94 -3.07
N LYS A 15 -7.71 -13.25 -2.02
CA LYS A 15 -7.72 -12.50 -0.77
C LYS A 15 -6.36 -12.53 -0.07
N ARG A 16 -5.60 -13.62 -0.17
CA ARG A 16 -4.25 -13.72 0.39
C ARG A 16 -3.31 -12.71 -0.25
N HIS A 17 -3.39 -12.53 -1.56
CA HIS A 17 -2.56 -11.54 -2.25
C HIS A 17 -3.05 -10.12 -1.95
N ILE A 18 -4.29 -9.80 -2.31
CA ILE A 18 -4.87 -8.44 -2.19
C ILE A 18 -4.95 -7.97 -0.74
N GLY A 19 -5.31 -8.87 0.18
CA GLY A 19 -5.46 -8.58 1.59
C GLY A 19 -4.14 -8.45 2.33
N ASN A 20 -3.00 -8.77 1.72
CA ASN A 20 -1.68 -8.51 2.29
C ASN A 20 -1.01 -7.26 1.68
N ASP A 21 -1.65 -6.62 0.70
CA ASP A 21 -1.16 -5.37 0.11
C ASP A 21 -1.48 -4.18 1.02
N ILE A 22 -0.56 -3.21 1.06
CA ILE A 22 -0.72 -1.97 1.84
C ILE A 22 -1.69 -1.01 1.15
N VAL A 23 -1.57 -0.90 -0.16
CA VAL A 23 -2.35 0.02 -0.99
C VAL A 23 -3.10 -0.79 -2.04
N ASN A 24 -4.42 -0.59 -2.13
CA ASN A 24 -5.27 -1.29 -3.08
C ASN A 24 -5.98 -0.33 -4.03
N ILE A 25 -6.02 -0.67 -5.32
CA ILE A 25 -6.81 0.03 -6.32
C ILE A 25 -8.13 -0.71 -6.51
N VAL A 26 -9.23 0.00 -6.36
CA VAL A 26 -10.58 -0.51 -6.60
C VAL A 26 -11.12 0.19 -7.84
N PHE A 27 -11.18 -0.52 -8.96
CA PHE A 27 -11.82 -0.02 -10.16
C PHE A 27 -13.33 -0.30 -10.08
N LEU A 28 -14.13 0.76 -10.11
CA LEU A 28 -15.58 0.69 -10.04
C LEU A 28 -16.16 0.97 -11.44
N ASP A 29 -16.77 -0.07 -11.99
CA ASP A 29 -17.61 0.02 -13.19
C ASP A 29 -19.05 0.33 -12.76
N GLY A 30 -19.27 1.58 -12.35
CA GLY A 30 -20.50 2.03 -11.72
C GLY A 30 -20.60 3.56 -11.63
N SER A 31 -21.73 4.03 -11.13
CA SER A 31 -22.05 5.45 -10.99
C SER A 31 -21.29 6.12 -9.84
N VAL A 32 -21.38 7.46 -9.77
CA VAL A 32 -20.85 8.23 -8.62
C VAL A 32 -21.52 7.82 -7.30
N GLU A 33 -22.78 7.36 -7.34
CA GLU A 33 -23.48 6.85 -6.15
C GLU A 33 -22.86 5.55 -5.65
N ASP A 34 -22.46 4.65 -6.57
CA ASP A 34 -21.78 3.40 -6.23
C ASP A 34 -20.42 3.67 -5.58
N MET A 35 -19.71 4.70 -6.04
CA MET A 35 -18.47 5.17 -5.45
C MET A 35 -18.67 5.68 -4.01
N ALA A 36 -19.75 6.43 -3.76
CA ALA A 36 -20.08 6.92 -2.43
C ALA A 36 -20.49 5.81 -1.44
N ASN A 37 -21.04 4.70 -1.95
CA ASN A 37 -21.44 3.54 -1.16
C ASN A 37 -20.25 2.64 -0.77
N PHE A 38 -19.07 2.83 -1.35
CA PHE A 38 -17.89 2.05 -0.95
C PHE A 38 -17.44 2.44 0.46
N SER A 39 -17.25 1.41 1.30
CA SER A 39 -16.62 1.54 2.60
C SER A 39 -15.37 0.66 2.66
N PRO A 40 -14.20 1.19 3.08
CA PRO A 40 -13.02 0.37 3.39
C PRO A 40 -13.30 -0.80 4.34
N SER A 41 -14.32 -0.66 5.21
CA SER A 41 -14.73 -1.70 6.16
C SER A 41 -15.21 -3.01 5.49
N PHE A 42 -15.58 -2.97 4.21
CA PHE A 42 -15.97 -4.16 3.44
C PHE A 42 -14.80 -5.14 3.24
N ILE A 43 -13.55 -4.64 3.28
CA ILE A 43 -12.35 -5.43 3.09
C ILE A 43 -11.61 -5.52 4.42
N LYS A 44 -11.77 -6.65 5.11
CA LYS A 44 -11.04 -6.92 6.35
C LYS A 44 -9.61 -7.33 6.04
N SER A 45 -8.66 -6.42 6.22
CA SER A 45 -7.23 -6.66 6.15
C SER A 45 -6.50 -5.96 7.30
N GLN A 46 -5.43 -6.56 7.83
CA GLN A 46 -4.53 -5.92 8.79
C GLN A 46 -3.38 -5.16 8.10
N PHE A 47 -3.24 -5.33 6.78
CA PHE A 47 -2.14 -4.76 5.99
C PHE A 47 -2.62 -3.60 5.13
N THR A 48 -3.85 -3.62 4.65
CA THR A 48 -4.36 -2.58 3.76
C THR A 48 -4.74 -1.32 4.53
N HIS A 49 -4.04 -0.22 4.27
CA HIS A 49 -4.25 1.06 4.94
C HIS A 49 -4.70 2.17 3.97
N VAL A 50 -4.59 1.96 2.66
CA VAL A 50 -4.98 2.93 1.63
C VAL A 50 -5.78 2.24 0.52
N PHE A 51 -6.90 2.84 0.13
CA PHE A 51 -7.70 2.46 -1.02
C PHE A 51 -7.78 3.62 -2.02
N ALA A 52 -7.48 3.36 -3.29
CA ALA A 52 -7.76 4.27 -4.39
C ALA A 52 -8.93 3.74 -5.22
N LEU A 53 -10.06 4.44 -5.15
CA LEU A 53 -11.23 4.15 -5.96
C LEU A 53 -11.13 4.92 -7.26
N VAL A 54 -11.19 4.18 -8.36
CA VAL A 54 -11.12 4.72 -9.71
C VAL A 54 -12.41 4.35 -10.43
N SER A 55 -13.10 5.35 -10.97
CA SER A 55 -14.25 5.16 -11.86
C SER A 55 -13.97 5.91 -13.17
N TYR A 56 -14.37 5.32 -14.28
CA TYR A 56 -14.34 5.98 -15.59
C TYR A 56 -15.72 6.55 -15.88
N LEU A 57 -15.78 7.82 -16.29
CA LEU A 57 -17.01 8.54 -16.64
C LEU A 57 -17.09 8.66 -18.17
N PRO A 58 -17.87 7.81 -18.86
CA PRO A 58 -17.88 7.77 -20.32
C PRO A 58 -18.42 9.07 -20.96
N GLU A 59 -19.33 9.76 -20.28
CA GLU A 59 -19.93 11.02 -20.77
C GLU A 59 -18.93 12.19 -20.78
N GLU A 60 -17.95 12.17 -19.87
CA GLU A 60 -16.94 13.22 -19.71
C GLU A 60 -15.57 12.83 -20.29
N ASP A 61 -15.41 11.57 -20.75
CA ASP A 61 -14.13 10.95 -21.12
C ASP A 61 -13.04 11.19 -20.07
N ALA A 62 -13.39 10.94 -18.79
CA ALA A 62 -12.57 11.29 -17.64
C ALA A 62 -12.51 10.18 -16.59
N TYR A 63 -11.39 10.12 -15.86
CA TYR A 63 -11.25 9.28 -14.67
C TYR A 63 -11.53 10.08 -13.40
N ARG A 64 -12.35 9.54 -12.52
CA ARG A 64 -12.61 10.04 -11.17
C ARG A 64 -11.83 9.23 -10.15
N LEU A 65 -11.15 9.91 -9.24
CA LEU A 65 -10.35 9.30 -8.18
C LEU A 65 -10.86 9.69 -6.79
N GLN A 66 -11.06 8.72 -5.92
CA GLN A 66 -11.27 8.94 -4.49
C GLN A 66 -10.27 8.12 -3.70
N VAL A 67 -9.63 8.73 -2.70
CA VAL A 67 -8.63 8.06 -1.86
C VAL A 67 -9.17 7.97 -0.45
N TYR A 68 -9.15 6.76 0.10
CA TYR A 68 -9.41 6.49 1.51
C TYR A 68 -8.09 6.05 2.14
N SER A 69 -7.81 6.54 3.33
CA SER A 69 -6.72 6.06 4.15
C SER A 69 -7.20 5.89 5.57
N GLU A 70 -6.57 4.98 6.32
CA GLU A 70 -6.77 4.95 7.76
C GLU A 70 -6.36 6.27 8.40
N GLU A 71 -7.00 6.63 9.51
CA GLU A 71 -6.74 7.87 10.25
C GLU A 71 -5.29 7.97 10.76
N THR A 72 -4.66 6.83 11.02
CA THR A 72 -3.27 6.77 11.50
C THR A 72 -2.24 7.05 10.40
N VAL A 73 -2.64 7.02 9.13
CA VAL A 73 -1.77 7.29 7.99
C VAL A 73 -1.62 8.80 7.83
N PRO A 74 -0.39 9.36 7.90
CA PRO A 74 -0.16 10.78 7.67
C PRO A 74 -0.62 11.21 6.28
N LEU A 75 -0.97 12.50 6.11
CA LEU A 75 -1.28 13.05 4.80
C LEU A 75 -0.12 12.84 3.82
N PHE A 76 -0.45 12.42 2.60
CA PHE A 76 0.52 12.15 1.53
C PHE A 76 0.10 12.82 0.22
N GLY A 77 1.09 13.34 -0.50
CA GLY A 77 0.89 14.02 -1.77
C GLY A 77 0.86 13.08 -2.99
N PRO A 78 0.57 13.60 -4.18
CA PRO A 78 0.05 14.95 -4.45
C PRO A 78 -1.37 15.16 -3.89
N SER A 79 -1.80 16.41 -3.67
CA SER A 79 -3.19 16.71 -3.31
C SER A 79 -4.12 16.35 -4.47
N LEU A 80 -5.33 15.88 -4.17
CA LEU A 80 -6.33 15.63 -5.21
C LEU A 80 -6.76 16.96 -5.85
N PRO A 81 -7.02 16.99 -7.17
CA PRO A 81 -7.66 18.15 -7.79
C PRO A 81 -9.09 18.31 -7.25
N CYS A 82 -9.64 19.52 -7.41
CA CYS A 82 -11.01 19.84 -7.04
C CYS A 82 -11.71 20.44 -8.26
N PRO A 83 -12.57 19.68 -8.98
CA PRO A 83 -13.04 18.31 -8.66
C PRO A 83 -11.96 17.22 -8.89
N PRO A 84 -12.09 16.03 -8.29
CA PRO A 84 -11.09 14.96 -8.40
C PRO A 84 -11.22 14.16 -9.71
N LEU A 85 -11.14 14.88 -10.83
CA LEU A 85 -11.31 14.40 -12.20
C LEU A 85 -10.03 14.57 -13.01
N PHE A 86 -9.78 13.62 -13.91
CA PHE A 86 -8.62 13.61 -14.79
C PHE A 86 -9.05 13.27 -16.22
N TYR A 87 -8.85 14.21 -17.13
CA TYR A 87 -9.22 14.08 -18.55
C TYR A 87 -8.08 13.51 -19.42
N ASN A 88 -6.83 13.64 -18.96
CA ASN A 88 -5.67 13.06 -19.64
C ASN A 88 -5.28 11.73 -18.95
N GLN A 89 -5.24 10.65 -19.73
CA GLN A 89 -4.98 9.30 -19.22
C GLN A 89 -3.52 9.11 -18.76
N GLU A 90 -2.55 9.74 -19.43
CA GLU A 90 -1.14 9.68 -19.05
C GLU A 90 -0.90 10.46 -17.76
N GLU A 91 -1.44 11.67 -17.66
CA GLU A 91 -1.38 12.49 -16.45
C GLU A 91 -2.05 11.78 -15.27
N PHE A 92 -3.22 11.18 -15.49
CA PHE A 92 -3.91 10.38 -14.48
C PHE A 92 -3.05 9.23 -13.99
N ARG A 93 -2.43 8.48 -14.91
CA ARG A 93 -1.56 7.35 -14.58
C ARG A 93 -0.37 7.80 -13.73
N GLU A 94 0.31 8.87 -14.13
CA GLU A 94 1.44 9.42 -13.38
C GLU A 94 1.01 9.89 -11.98
N PHE A 95 -0.07 10.66 -11.92
CA PHE A 95 -0.64 11.12 -10.65
C PHE A 95 -0.97 9.94 -9.72
N LEU A 96 -1.67 8.94 -10.24
CA LEU A 96 -2.09 7.77 -9.46
C LEU A 96 -0.89 7.01 -8.91
N LEU A 97 0.12 6.74 -9.74
CA LEU A 97 1.32 6.03 -9.31
C LEU A 97 2.07 6.79 -8.22
N VAL A 98 2.31 8.09 -8.40
CA VAL A 98 2.99 8.91 -7.40
C VAL A 98 2.17 8.97 -6.10
N LYS A 99 0.86 9.16 -6.20
CA LYS A 99 -0.06 9.22 -5.06
C LYS A 99 -0.03 7.94 -4.25
N LEU A 100 -0.06 6.78 -4.90
CA LEU A 100 -0.09 5.49 -4.22
C LEU A 100 1.27 5.10 -3.61
N ILE A 101 2.38 5.39 -4.31
CA ILE A 101 3.73 5.20 -3.74
C ILE A 101 3.91 6.05 -2.49
N ASN A 102 3.46 7.30 -2.52
CA ASN A 102 3.52 8.16 -1.35
C ASN A 102 2.57 7.69 -0.24
N GLY A 103 1.40 7.15 -0.59
CA GLY A 103 0.48 6.52 0.37
C GLY A 103 1.13 5.35 1.10
N GLU A 104 1.77 4.43 0.36
CA GLU A 104 2.50 3.31 0.94
C GLU A 104 3.63 3.77 1.87
N LYS A 105 4.42 4.76 1.42
CA LYS A 105 5.50 5.34 2.22
C LYS A 105 4.97 5.97 3.51
N ALA A 106 3.83 6.67 3.44
CA ALA A 106 3.20 7.27 4.61
C ALA A 106 2.70 6.20 5.59
N THR A 107 2.20 5.07 5.10
CA THR A 107 1.78 3.95 5.94
C THR A 107 2.93 3.40 6.80
N PHE A 108 4.18 3.49 6.36
CA PHE A 108 5.32 3.06 7.19
C PHE A 108 5.55 3.88 8.45
N ASN A 109 4.95 5.07 8.54
CA ASN A 109 5.00 5.90 9.74
C ASN A 109 3.89 5.57 10.73
N THR A 110 2.94 4.68 10.39
CA THR A 110 1.92 4.25 11.36
C THR A 110 2.55 3.38 12.45
N PRO A 111 1.99 3.36 13.68
CA PRO A 111 2.56 2.61 14.81
C PRO A 111 2.78 1.12 14.52
N ILE A 112 1.91 0.50 13.73
CA ILE A 112 1.98 -0.93 13.42
C ILE A 112 3.23 -1.25 12.59
N PHE A 113 3.56 -0.42 11.60
CA PHE A 113 4.71 -0.65 10.74
C PHE A 113 6.01 -0.09 11.32
N SER A 114 5.95 1.08 11.95
CA SER A 114 7.13 1.73 12.52
C SER A 114 7.75 0.89 13.65
N GLN A 115 6.93 0.37 14.58
CA GLN A 115 7.42 -0.48 15.67
C GLN A 115 8.00 -1.81 15.17
N LYS A 116 7.36 -2.44 14.18
CA LYS A 116 7.89 -3.68 13.57
C LYS A 116 9.24 -3.42 12.90
N ARG A 117 9.35 -2.32 12.16
CA ARG A 117 10.59 -1.89 11.51
C ARG A 117 11.70 -1.59 12.50
N GLU A 118 11.39 -0.87 13.58
CA GLU A 118 12.36 -0.53 14.63
C GLU A 118 12.93 -1.80 15.29
N ARG A 119 12.06 -2.77 15.62
CA ARG A 119 12.50 -4.07 16.17
C ARG A 119 13.42 -4.84 15.19
N THR A 120 13.07 -4.88 13.90
CA THR A 120 13.90 -5.52 12.89
C THR A 120 15.24 -4.81 12.73
N LEU A 121 15.24 -3.47 12.73
CA LEU A 121 16.45 -2.67 12.62
C LEU A 121 17.38 -2.90 13.82
N ASP A 122 16.85 -2.89 15.04
CA ASP A 122 17.61 -3.17 16.27
C ASP A 122 18.25 -4.58 16.23
N MET A 123 17.50 -5.59 15.78
CA MET A 123 18.01 -6.95 15.60
C MET A 123 19.15 -6.99 14.57
N LEU A 124 18.96 -6.40 13.39
CA LEU A 124 19.98 -6.39 12.33
C LEU A 124 21.26 -5.64 12.75
N ILE A 125 21.12 -4.54 13.50
CA ILE A 125 22.27 -3.79 14.03
C ILE A 125 23.02 -4.65 15.06
N LYS A 126 22.32 -5.34 15.95
CA LYS A 126 22.93 -6.25 16.93
C LYS A 126 23.67 -7.40 16.25
N ASP A 127 23.06 -8.01 15.24
CA ASP A 127 23.67 -9.11 14.49
C ASP A 127 24.96 -8.65 13.79
N LEU A 128 24.92 -7.50 13.08
CA LEU A 128 26.09 -6.90 12.43
C LEU A 128 27.22 -6.61 13.43
N TYR A 129 26.87 -6.10 14.61
CA TYR A 129 27.84 -5.81 15.66
C TYR A 129 28.50 -7.08 16.22
N GLN A 130 27.72 -8.15 16.43
CA GLN A 130 28.25 -9.43 16.91
C GLN A 130 29.17 -10.07 15.88
N GLU A 131 28.81 -10.03 14.59
CA GLU A 131 29.63 -10.53 13.49
C GLU A 131 30.99 -9.80 13.45
N HIS A 132 30.98 -8.47 13.48
CA HIS A 132 32.19 -7.66 13.48
C HIS A 132 33.11 -7.91 14.71
N ILE A 133 32.53 -8.15 15.89
CA ILE A 133 33.32 -8.52 17.08
C ILE A 133 33.96 -9.90 16.92
N ASN A 134 33.21 -10.87 16.39
CA ASN A 134 33.67 -12.24 16.25
C ASN A 134 34.77 -12.36 15.20
N ASP A 135 34.67 -11.64 14.08
CA ASP A 135 35.71 -11.56 13.05
C ASP A 135 37.01 -10.93 13.58
N ASN A 136 36.91 -9.90 14.43
CA ASN A 136 38.06 -9.31 15.10
C ASN A 136 38.72 -10.27 16.12
N ARG A 137 37.96 -11.21 16.70
CA ARG A 137 38.52 -12.24 17.59
C ARG A 137 39.21 -13.37 16.81
N GLY A 138 38.69 -13.75 15.64
CA GLY A 138 39.31 -14.74 14.77
C GLY A 138 40.64 -14.28 14.15
N THR A 139 40.75 -13.01 13.81
CA THR A 139 41.99 -12.42 13.25
C THR A 139 43.10 -12.23 14.29
N MET A 140 42.77 -12.04 15.58
CA MET A 140 43.78 -11.97 16.64
C MET A 140 44.39 -13.33 17.04
N LEU A 141 43.67 -14.44 16.85
CA LEU A 141 44.18 -15.78 17.15
C LEU A 141 45.14 -16.33 16.08
N ASN A 142 45.11 -15.79 14.85
CA ASN A 142 45.98 -16.20 13.74
C ASN A 142 47.29 -15.39 13.63
N ARG A 143 47.66 -14.62 14.67
CA ARG A 143 48.86 -13.75 14.67
C ARG A 143 49.95 -14.17 15.67
N ARG A 144 49.97 -15.43 16.11
CA ARG A 144 51.03 -15.95 17.00
C ARG A 144 51.97 -16.90 16.27
#